data_AF-A0A958M2L2-F1
#
_entry.id   AF-A0A958M2L2-F1
#
_cell.length_a   1.000
_cell.length_b   1.000
_cell.length_c   1.000
_cell.angle_alpha   90.00
_cell.angle_beta   90.00
_cell.angle_gamma   90.00
#
_symmetry.space_group_name_H-M   'P 1'
#
loop_
_entity.id
_entity.type
_entity.pdbx_description
1 polymer ?
#
loop_
_entity_poly.entity_id
_entity_poly.type
_entity_poly.pdbx_seq_one_letter_code
_entity_poly.pdbx_strand_id
1 'polypeptide(L)'
;MKRYVLGLALAFMTTASPISAQNTTEETVVYESPSPMFVTIELQAHKGLPRFGTLNNYTGQGSASKPSQPTMRTVRNPEALEKAKSTKLGLLRFSLMVGLKYIAPFMDDLDRERLTTMASTNSQKQRNSTYLQHFLLNQVAPNIGLDEACTNANQGKNEFERLRNYKTFVDNCLEPLERWSQDFFKNDELTGYHVSTLHVGSGYDFDKKGYWVQHHFSLNNIFPLKQGGMKRVDFEPVAAYESELLKKGIGKKSIQFFLKMDGQDAERLVKEGINRLYLVKKIRMVHSGKPMSQPSDPVTFNYAHASKELQIYEDESLTKLFTTLSLDNLVLKTP
;
A
#
# COMPACT_ATOMS: atom_id res chain seq x y z
N MET A 1 -16.30 -61.94 -35.54
CA MET A 1 -15.76 -61.70 -34.17
C MET A 1 -15.41 -60.23 -34.03
N LYS A 2 -16.25 -59.45 -33.35
CA LYS A 2 -16.03 -58.03 -33.05
C LYS A 2 -15.16 -57.94 -31.79
N ARG A 3 -14.01 -57.27 -31.87
CA ARG A 3 -13.17 -56.94 -30.69
C ARG A 3 -13.48 -55.51 -30.27
N TYR A 4 -14.06 -55.36 -29.08
CA TYR A 4 -14.19 -54.08 -28.39
C TYR A 4 -12.85 -53.76 -27.71
N VAL A 5 -12.26 -52.61 -28.03
CA VAL A 5 -11.18 -52.02 -27.24
C VAL A 5 -11.81 -50.93 -26.39
N LEU A 6 -12.00 -51.25 -25.11
CA LEU A 6 -12.44 -50.31 -24.07
C LEU A 6 -11.18 -49.56 -23.60
N GLY A 7 -10.95 -48.37 -24.14
CA GLY A 7 -9.88 -47.48 -23.68
C GLY A 7 -10.37 -46.61 -22.53
N LEU A 8 -9.88 -46.89 -21.33
CA LEU A 8 -10.09 -46.10 -20.11
C LEU A 8 -9.68 -44.63 -20.35
N ALA A 9 -10.62 -43.70 -20.24
CA ALA A 9 -10.31 -42.28 -20.10
C ALA A 9 -10.00 -42.00 -18.62
N LEU A 10 -8.71 -41.79 -18.31
CA LEU A 10 -8.27 -41.30 -17.01
C LEU A 10 -8.64 -39.82 -16.90
N ALA A 11 -9.69 -39.52 -16.13
CA ALA A 11 -10.03 -38.14 -15.79
C ALA A 11 -8.99 -37.61 -14.79
N PHE A 12 -8.08 -36.75 -15.26
CA PHE A 12 -7.30 -35.89 -14.38
C PHE A 12 -8.28 -34.94 -13.67
N MET A 13 -8.61 -35.24 -12.41
CA MET A 13 -9.17 -34.24 -11.50
C MET A 13 -8.09 -33.21 -11.22
N THR A 14 -8.07 -32.13 -11.99
CA THR A 14 -7.42 -30.89 -11.58
C THR A 14 -8.18 -30.37 -10.38
N THR A 15 -7.62 -30.55 -9.19
CA THR A 15 -8.08 -29.82 -7.99
C THR A 15 -7.81 -28.34 -8.24
N ALA A 16 -8.82 -27.62 -8.69
CA ALA A 16 -8.81 -26.17 -8.63
C ALA A 16 -8.73 -25.80 -7.16
N SER A 17 -7.55 -25.35 -6.71
CA SER A 17 -7.41 -24.68 -5.43
C SER A 17 -8.43 -23.54 -5.36
N PRO A 18 -9.13 -23.35 -4.23
CA PRO A 18 -10.05 -22.22 -4.12
C PRO A 18 -9.23 -20.94 -4.28
N ILE A 19 -9.52 -20.23 -5.37
CA ILE A 19 -9.05 -18.88 -5.63
C ILE A 19 -9.42 -18.04 -4.40
N SER A 20 -8.43 -17.42 -3.74
CA SER A 20 -8.64 -16.52 -2.61
C SER A 20 -9.69 -15.48 -3.00
N ALA A 21 -10.86 -15.55 -2.34
CA ALA A 21 -11.98 -14.67 -2.62
C ALA A 21 -11.69 -13.29 -2.03
N GLN A 22 -11.56 -12.29 -2.89
CA GLN A 22 -11.42 -10.90 -2.47
C GLN A 22 -12.77 -10.38 -1.95
N ASN A 23 -13.08 -10.63 -0.68
CA ASN A 23 -14.27 -10.08 -0.04
C ASN A 23 -14.07 -8.56 0.13
N THR A 24 -14.97 -7.79 -0.48
CA THR A 24 -14.86 -6.34 -0.53
C THR A 24 -16.13 -5.72 0.04
N THR A 25 -15.97 -4.89 1.07
CA THR A 25 -17.02 -3.97 1.53
C THR A 25 -16.70 -2.56 1.03
N GLU A 26 -17.60 -1.59 1.26
CA GLU A 26 -17.29 -0.20 0.94
C GLU A 26 -16.07 0.35 1.74
N GLU A 27 -15.81 -0.22 2.92
CA GLU A 27 -14.79 0.26 3.87
C GLU A 27 -13.49 -0.57 3.89
N THR A 28 -13.53 -1.83 3.46
CA THR A 28 -12.37 -2.75 3.55
C THR A 28 -12.27 -3.66 2.33
N VAL A 29 -11.04 -3.88 1.86
CA VAL A 29 -10.68 -4.96 0.92
C VAL A 29 -9.93 -6.04 1.69
N VAL A 30 -10.42 -7.27 1.61
CA VAL A 30 -9.85 -8.42 2.33
C VAL A 30 -9.10 -9.34 1.36
N TYR A 31 -7.88 -9.72 1.75
CA TYR A 31 -7.09 -10.77 1.10
C TYR A 31 -7.02 -11.96 2.05
N GLU A 32 -7.81 -12.99 1.75
CA GLU A 32 -7.94 -14.16 2.61
C GLU A 32 -6.64 -14.94 2.65
N SER A 33 -6.26 -15.35 3.87
CA SER A 33 -5.11 -16.20 4.11
C SER A 33 -5.34 -17.60 3.52
N PRO A 34 -4.29 -18.23 2.93
CA PRO A 34 -4.39 -19.58 2.38
C PRO A 34 -4.46 -20.65 3.48
N SER A 35 -4.18 -20.30 4.74
CA SER A 35 -4.25 -21.24 5.86
C SER A 35 -4.34 -20.52 7.22
N PRO A 36 -4.75 -21.20 8.31
CA PRO A 36 -4.74 -20.63 9.65
C PRO A 36 -3.36 -20.21 10.16
N MET A 37 -2.26 -20.60 9.49
CA MET A 37 -0.90 -20.24 9.88
C MET A 37 -0.56 -18.77 9.61
N PHE A 38 -1.34 -18.09 8.77
CA PHE A 38 -1.11 -16.70 8.40
C PHE A 38 -2.33 -15.83 8.67
N VAL A 39 -2.07 -14.55 8.91
CA VAL A 39 -3.09 -13.55 9.16
C VAL A 39 -3.77 -13.11 7.86
N THR A 40 -5.09 -13.00 7.85
CA THR A 40 -5.83 -12.33 6.78
C THR A 40 -5.41 -10.85 6.69
N ILE A 41 -5.23 -10.34 5.47
CA ILE A 41 -4.79 -8.96 5.25
C ILE A 41 -6.00 -8.11 4.88
N GLU A 42 -6.29 -7.12 5.73
CA GLU A 42 -7.38 -6.16 5.54
C GLU A 42 -6.80 -4.79 5.17
N LEU A 43 -7.17 -4.28 4.00
CA LEU A 43 -6.85 -2.91 3.59
C LEU A 43 -8.07 -2.02 3.72
N GLN A 44 -7.86 -0.79 4.17
CA GLN A 44 -8.90 0.23 4.05
C GLN A 44 -9.31 0.39 2.58
N ALA A 45 -10.60 0.59 2.35
CA ALA A 45 -11.18 0.81 1.04
C ALA A 45 -11.90 2.16 0.98
N HIS A 46 -12.16 2.59 -0.25
CA HIS A 46 -13.12 3.64 -0.57
C HIS A 46 -13.88 3.18 -1.80
N LYS A 47 -15.22 3.15 -1.74
CA LYS A 47 -16.07 2.70 -2.86
C LYS A 47 -15.64 1.33 -3.42
N GLY A 48 -15.32 0.39 -2.52
CA GLY A 48 -14.94 -0.98 -2.87
C GLY A 48 -13.56 -1.14 -3.53
N LEU A 49 -12.69 -0.15 -3.48
CA LEU A 49 -11.31 -0.26 -3.97
C LEU A 49 -10.31 0.08 -2.86
N PRO A 50 -9.10 -0.52 -2.84
CA PRO A 50 -8.10 -0.22 -1.83
C PRO A 50 -7.78 1.27 -1.77
N ARG A 51 -7.67 1.79 -0.54
CA ARG A 51 -7.36 3.18 -0.23
C ARG A 51 -5.91 3.28 0.27
N PHE A 52 -5.19 4.24 -0.29
CA PHE A 52 -3.78 4.52 0.04
C PHE A 52 -3.55 6.01 0.36
N GLY A 53 -2.35 6.35 0.81
CA GLY A 53 -1.99 7.72 1.14
C GLY A 53 -2.35 8.09 2.57
N THR A 54 -3.20 9.10 2.74
CA THR A 54 -3.75 9.45 4.04
C THR A 54 -4.87 8.46 4.40
N LEU A 55 -4.62 7.63 5.41
CA LEU A 55 -5.57 6.66 5.95
C LEU A 55 -6.50 7.33 6.98
N ASN A 56 -7.68 6.75 7.21
CA ASN A 56 -8.52 7.14 8.34
C ASN A 56 -7.84 6.65 9.62
N ASN A 57 -7.49 7.56 10.53
CA ASN A 57 -6.87 7.18 11.79
C ASN A 57 -7.90 6.92 12.89
N TYR A 58 -9.20 7.00 12.56
CA TYR A 58 -10.32 6.82 13.48
C TYR A 58 -10.22 7.70 14.73
N THR A 59 -9.40 8.75 14.68
CA THR A 59 -9.33 9.73 15.76
C THR A 59 -10.65 10.46 15.76
N GLY A 60 -11.43 10.30 16.84
CA GLY A 60 -12.85 10.68 16.89
C GLY A 60 -13.17 12.01 16.20
N GLN A 61 -14.33 12.05 15.54
CA GLN A 61 -14.90 13.25 14.94
C GLN A 61 -14.71 14.44 15.89
N GLY A 62 -13.89 15.43 15.50
CA GLY A 62 -13.76 16.68 16.25
C GLY A 62 -12.37 17.19 16.57
N SER A 63 -11.28 16.64 16.01
CA SER A 63 -10.01 17.38 16.01
C SER A 63 -9.88 18.23 14.75
N ALA A 64 -10.81 19.19 14.64
CA ALA A 64 -10.44 20.55 14.29
C ALA A 64 -9.06 20.85 14.87
N SER A 65 -8.04 20.99 14.03
CA SER A 65 -6.71 21.34 14.48
C SER A 65 -6.74 22.77 14.99
N LYS A 66 -7.14 22.96 16.26
CA LYS A 66 -6.91 24.22 16.96
C LYS A 66 -5.40 24.47 16.98
N PRO A 67 -4.92 25.63 16.52
CA PRO A 67 -3.53 25.97 16.69
C PRO A 67 -3.24 26.22 18.17
N SER A 68 -2.10 25.70 18.63
CA SER A 68 -1.35 26.17 19.81
C SER A 68 -2.09 26.25 21.15
N GLN A 69 -2.24 25.10 21.82
CA GLN A 69 -2.21 24.97 23.29
C GLN A 69 -1.53 23.62 23.63
N PRO A 70 -0.53 23.57 24.53
CA PRO A 70 0.04 22.31 25.00
C PRO A 70 -0.91 21.71 26.03
N THR A 71 -2.01 21.09 25.58
CA THR A 71 -3.01 20.52 26.49
C THR A 71 -3.18 19.03 26.29
N MET A 72 -2.95 18.31 27.39
CA MET A 72 -3.42 16.99 27.79
C MET A 72 -3.71 15.98 26.68
N ARG A 73 -2.99 14.85 26.71
CA ARG A 73 -3.34 13.60 26.00
C ARG A 73 -4.85 13.38 26.07
N THR A 74 -5.56 13.69 24.99
CA THR A 74 -6.94 13.26 24.81
C THR A 74 -6.94 11.75 24.98
N VAL A 75 -7.73 11.25 25.93
CA VAL A 75 -7.91 9.81 26.15
C VAL A 75 -8.49 9.27 24.86
N ARG A 76 -7.63 8.70 24.00
CA ARG A 76 -8.06 8.08 22.75
C ARG A 76 -8.95 6.90 23.13
N ASN A 77 -10.14 6.83 22.52
CA ASN A 77 -10.97 5.63 22.59
C ASN A 77 -10.10 4.41 22.22
N PRO A 78 -9.92 3.42 23.11
CA PRO A 78 -9.10 2.24 22.85
C PRO A 78 -9.51 1.51 21.56
N GLU A 79 -10.80 1.39 21.28
CA GLU A 79 -11.32 0.74 20.07
C GLU A 79 -10.85 1.44 18.80
N ALA A 80 -10.94 2.77 18.78
CA ALA A 80 -10.48 3.58 17.65
C ALA A 80 -8.97 3.48 17.45
N LEU A 81 -8.21 3.41 18.55
CA LEU A 81 -6.77 3.19 18.48
C LEU A 81 -6.42 1.81 17.90
N GLU A 82 -7.14 0.76 18.30
CA GLU A 82 -6.96 -0.58 17.75
C GLU A 82 -7.34 -0.64 16.26
N LYS A 83 -8.44 -0.01 15.85
CA LYS A 83 -8.84 0.06 14.43
C LYS A 83 -7.78 0.80 13.58
N ALA A 84 -7.21 1.89 14.11
CA ALA A 84 -6.12 2.62 13.46
C ALA A 84 -4.82 1.81 13.34
N LYS A 85 -4.49 1.02 14.38
CA LYS A 85 -3.36 0.09 14.34
C LYS A 85 -3.59 -1.00 13.30
N SER A 86 -4.77 -1.62 13.29
CA SER A 86 -5.13 -2.65 12.31
C SER A 86 -4.99 -2.13 10.88
N THR A 87 -5.49 -0.91 10.62
CA THR A 87 -5.37 -0.26 9.30
C THR A 87 -3.91 -0.09 8.85
N LYS A 88 -3.02 0.33 9.76
CA LYS A 88 -1.58 0.45 9.46
C LYS A 88 -0.91 -0.90 9.26
N LEU A 89 -1.28 -1.90 10.06
CA LEU A 89 -0.78 -3.27 9.93
C LEU A 89 -1.24 -3.89 8.62
N GLY A 90 -2.47 -3.66 8.19
CA GLY A 90 -2.98 -4.08 6.89
C GLY A 90 -2.11 -3.58 5.74
N LEU A 91 -1.86 -2.26 5.69
CA LEU A 91 -1.00 -1.66 4.66
C LEU A 91 0.43 -2.20 4.71
N LEU A 92 0.98 -2.39 5.91
CA LEU A 92 2.28 -2.99 6.13
C LEU A 92 2.33 -4.41 5.54
N ARG A 93 1.39 -5.27 5.93
CA ARG A 93 1.32 -6.66 5.49
C ARG A 93 1.14 -6.76 3.98
N PHE A 94 0.29 -5.93 3.40
CA PHE A 94 0.17 -5.81 1.95
C PHE A 94 1.51 -5.46 1.28
N SER A 95 2.25 -4.46 1.81
CA SER A 95 3.58 -4.11 1.30
C SER A 95 4.58 -5.26 1.43
N LEU A 96 4.52 -6.05 2.51
CA LEU A 96 5.37 -7.23 2.69
C LEU A 96 5.07 -8.29 1.62
N MET A 97 3.80 -8.60 1.36
CA MET A 97 3.41 -9.58 0.34
C MET A 97 3.78 -9.12 -1.07
N VAL A 98 3.57 -7.83 -1.39
CA VAL A 98 4.07 -7.26 -2.65
C VAL A 98 5.59 -7.36 -2.72
N GLY A 99 6.31 -7.11 -1.63
CA GLY A 99 7.77 -7.29 -1.57
C GLY A 99 8.18 -8.74 -1.86
N LEU A 100 7.54 -9.69 -1.17
CA LEU A 100 7.78 -11.12 -1.30
C LEU A 100 7.58 -11.61 -2.75
N LYS A 101 6.53 -11.13 -3.42
CA LYS A 101 6.26 -11.43 -4.83
C LYS A 101 7.46 -11.12 -5.73
N TYR A 102 8.00 -9.92 -5.62
CA TYR A 102 9.04 -9.44 -6.55
C TYR A 102 10.44 -9.90 -6.20
N ILE A 103 10.71 -10.30 -4.95
CA ILE A 103 12.00 -10.91 -4.60
C ILE A 103 12.05 -12.42 -4.89
N ALA A 104 10.92 -13.05 -5.24
CA ALA A 104 10.83 -14.48 -5.54
C ALA A 104 11.91 -14.99 -6.53
N PRO A 105 12.28 -14.26 -7.61
CA PRO A 105 13.35 -14.67 -8.51
C PRO A 105 14.74 -14.83 -7.86
N PHE A 106 14.95 -14.28 -6.66
CA PHE A 106 16.21 -14.41 -5.91
C PHE A 106 16.18 -15.53 -4.87
N MET A 107 15.07 -16.24 -4.69
CA MET A 107 14.92 -17.23 -3.62
C MET A 107 15.80 -18.47 -3.79
N ASP A 108 16.36 -18.71 -4.97
CA ASP A 108 17.37 -19.75 -5.21
C ASP A 108 18.72 -19.45 -4.53
N ASP A 109 18.95 -18.18 -4.19
CA ASP A 109 20.12 -17.77 -3.42
C ASP A 109 19.94 -17.95 -1.91
N LEU A 110 18.72 -18.18 -1.42
CA LEU A 110 18.44 -18.37 0.00
C LEU A 110 19.11 -19.65 0.52
N ASP A 111 20.00 -19.51 1.50
CA ASP A 111 20.52 -20.66 2.25
C ASP A 111 19.43 -21.19 3.17
N ARG A 112 18.76 -22.27 2.76
CA ARG A 112 17.67 -22.92 3.49
C ARG A 112 18.15 -23.75 4.67
N GLU A 113 19.44 -24.09 4.72
CA GLU A 113 20.00 -25.01 5.71
C GLU A 113 20.67 -24.30 6.88
N ARG A 114 21.14 -23.06 6.68
CA ARG A 114 21.93 -22.31 7.66
C ARG A 114 21.57 -20.83 7.69
N LEU A 115 21.75 -20.23 8.87
CA LEU A 115 21.72 -18.77 9.02
C LEU A 115 22.99 -18.18 8.38
N THR A 116 22.82 -17.29 7.40
CA THR A 116 23.93 -16.71 6.67
C THR A 116 24.56 -15.57 7.48
N THR A 117 25.85 -15.66 7.77
CA THR A 117 26.59 -14.62 8.48
C THR A 117 27.08 -13.52 7.54
N MET A 118 27.04 -12.26 7.99
CA MET A 118 27.59 -11.14 7.23
C MET A 118 29.11 -11.09 7.37
N ALA A 119 29.81 -11.19 6.25
CA ALA A 119 31.24 -10.90 6.16
C ALA A 119 31.54 -10.05 4.92
N SER A 120 32.61 -9.24 4.98
CA SER A 120 33.04 -8.37 3.86
C SER A 120 33.41 -9.18 2.60
N THR A 121 33.81 -10.43 2.78
CA THR A 121 34.21 -11.38 1.73
C THR A 121 33.04 -12.21 1.16
N ASN A 122 31.80 -11.93 1.55
CA ASN A 122 30.65 -12.69 1.07
C ASN A 122 30.48 -12.57 -0.45
N SER A 123 30.28 -13.74 -1.09
CA SER A 123 29.83 -13.85 -2.48
C SER A 123 28.46 -13.19 -2.69
N GLN A 124 28.08 -12.89 -3.94
CA GLN A 124 26.76 -12.30 -4.24
C GLN A 124 25.61 -13.19 -3.72
N LYS A 125 25.69 -14.50 -3.93
CA LYS A 125 24.71 -15.46 -3.40
C LYS A 125 24.56 -15.35 -1.88
N GLN A 126 25.66 -15.27 -1.14
CA GLN A 126 25.62 -15.08 0.31
C GLN A 126 25.02 -13.73 0.72
N ARG A 127 25.34 -12.65 -0.01
CA ARG A 127 24.73 -11.32 0.24
C ARG A 127 23.22 -11.34 0.01
N ASN A 128 22.78 -11.98 -1.08
CA ASN A 128 21.36 -12.17 -1.39
C ASN A 128 20.69 -13.00 -0.29
N SER A 129 21.28 -14.14 0.10
CA SER A 129 20.79 -14.97 1.20
C SER A 129 20.63 -14.19 2.50
N THR A 130 21.64 -13.41 2.91
CA THR A 130 21.55 -12.55 4.11
C THR A 130 20.36 -11.60 4.02
N TYR A 131 20.17 -10.93 2.88
CA TYR A 131 19.06 -10.00 2.71
C TYR A 131 17.71 -10.73 2.79
N LEU A 132 17.56 -11.85 2.08
CA LEU A 132 16.34 -12.65 2.06
C LEU A 132 16.00 -13.19 3.45
N GLN A 133 16.98 -13.74 4.18
CA GLN A 133 16.79 -14.16 5.57
C GLN A 133 16.39 -12.97 6.46
N HIS A 134 17.04 -11.82 6.32
CA HIS A 134 16.65 -10.63 7.11
C HIS A 134 15.21 -10.20 6.79
N PHE A 135 14.82 -10.19 5.52
CA PHE A 135 13.47 -9.85 5.09
C PHE A 135 12.43 -10.84 5.63
N LEU A 136 12.64 -12.14 5.41
CA LEU A 136 11.72 -13.19 5.84
C LEU A 136 11.58 -13.23 7.36
N LEU A 137 12.70 -13.23 8.08
CA LEU A 137 12.73 -13.48 9.51
C LEU A 137 12.37 -12.27 10.38
N ASN A 138 12.70 -11.05 9.92
CA ASN A 138 12.43 -9.83 10.69
C ASN A 138 11.24 -9.03 10.20
N GLN A 139 10.74 -9.30 9.00
CA GLN A 139 9.62 -8.56 8.44
C GLN A 139 8.44 -9.47 8.15
N VAL A 140 8.62 -10.55 7.37
CA VAL A 140 7.49 -11.41 6.98
C VAL A 140 6.96 -12.21 8.16
N ALA A 141 7.79 -13.08 8.75
CA ALA A 141 7.43 -13.96 9.86
C ALA A 141 6.68 -13.25 11.00
N PRO A 142 7.21 -12.17 11.62
CA PRO A 142 6.56 -11.53 12.77
C PRO A 142 5.30 -10.73 12.41
N ASN A 143 5.07 -10.39 11.13
CA ASN A 143 3.91 -9.58 10.74
C ASN A 143 2.82 -10.39 10.05
N ILE A 144 3.16 -11.55 9.47
CA ILE A 144 2.25 -12.38 8.68
C ILE A 144 1.93 -13.71 9.37
N GLY A 145 2.88 -14.30 10.11
CA GLY A 145 2.68 -15.54 10.84
C GLY A 145 1.72 -15.40 12.02
N LEU A 146 0.94 -16.45 12.26
CA LEU A 146 0.10 -16.64 13.45
C LEU A 146 0.47 -17.91 14.21
N ASP A 147 0.87 -18.96 13.50
CA ASP A 147 1.35 -20.20 14.11
C ASP A 147 2.76 -20.02 14.69
N GLU A 148 3.11 -20.81 15.72
CA GLU A 148 4.43 -20.78 16.34
C GLU A 148 5.55 -21.10 15.34
N ALA A 149 5.33 -22.05 14.41
CA ALA A 149 6.30 -22.39 13.37
C ALA A 149 6.63 -21.18 12.48
N CYS A 150 5.63 -20.33 12.22
CA CYS A 150 5.80 -19.18 11.35
C CYS A 150 6.26 -17.92 12.10
N THR A 151 5.82 -17.73 13.34
CA THR A 151 6.10 -16.53 14.14
C THR A 151 7.48 -16.57 14.79
N ASN A 152 7.94 -17.77 15.18
CA ASN A 152 9.20 -17.93 15.91
C ASN A 152 10.45 -18.02 15.02
N ALA A 153 10.34 -17.73 13.72
CA ALA A 153 11.39 -17.96 12.73
C ALA A 153 12.77 -17.36 13.07
N ASN A 154 12.82 -16.22 13.79
CA ASN A 154 14.07 -15.62 14.28
C ASN A 154 14.30 -15.74 15.80
N GLN A 155 13.42 -16.45 16.52
CA GLN A 155 13.46 -16.54 17.98
C GLN A 155 14.36 -17.70 18.42
N GLY A 156 14.88 -17.62 19.65
CA GLY A 156 15.65 -18.70 20.28
C GLY A 156 16.68 -18.18 21.28
N LYS A 157 16.90 -18.94 22.35
CA LYS A 157 17.85 -18.59 23.43
C LYS A 157 19.31 -18.74 22.99
N ASN A 158 19.55 -19.55 21.96
CA ASN A 158 20.85 -19.74 21.34
C ASN A 158 20.69 -19.93 19.82
N GLU A 159 21.74 -19.65 19.05
CA GLU A 159 22.38 -20.76 18.37
C GLU A 159 21.54 -21.73 17.52
N PHE A 160 21.58 -22.96 18.02
CA PHE A 160 20.92 -24.14 17.50
C PHE A 160 19.40 -24.01 17.53
N GLU A 161 18.83 -23.36 18.54
CA GLU A 161 17.40 -23.12 18.62
C GLU A 161 16.93 -22.15 17.52
N ARG A 162 17.67 -21.05 17.30
CA ARG A 162 17.38 -20.12 16.20
C ARG A 162 17.47 -20.81 14.84
N LEU A 163 18.50 -21.64 14.64
CA LEU A 163 18.65 -22.41 13.41
C LEU A 163 17.49 -23.40 13.20
N ARG A 164 17.09 -24.11 14.26
CA ARG A 164 15.96 -25.04 14.21
C ARG A 164 14.67 -24.30 13.83
N ASN A 165 14.37 -23.18 14.49
CA ASN A 165 13.17 -22.40 14.20
C ASN A 165 13.18 -21.80 12.78
N TYR A 166 14.36 -21.37 12.31
CA TYR A 166 14.55 -20.95 10.92
C TYR A 166 14.19 -22.07 9.93
N LYS A 167 14.74 -23.27 10.12
CA LYS A 167 14.43 -24.42 9.27
C LYS A 167 12.95 -24.77 9.31
N THR A 168 12.33 -24.79 10.49
CA THR A 168 10.90 -25.00 10.64
C THR A 168 10.08 -23.97 9.84
N PHE A 169 10.46 -22.69 9.83
CA PHE A 169 9.80 -21.68 9.00
C PHE A 169 9.98 -21.95 7.50
N VAL A 170 11.21 -22.25 7.07
CA VAL A 170 11.50 -22.53 5.65
C VAL A 170 10.73 -23.74 5.15
N ASP A 171 10.67 -24.81 5.94
CA ASP A 171 10.06 -26.07 5.55
C ASP A 171 8.53 -25.99 5.52
N ASN A 172 7.91 -25.23 6.44
CA ASN A 172 6.46 -25.24 6.63
C ASN A 172 5.73 -23.98 6.18
N CYS A 173 6.41 -22.82 6.21
CA CYS A 173 5.76 -21.51 6.02
C CYS A 173 6.16 -20.84 4.71
N LEU A 174 7.41 -21.00 4.24
CA LEU A 174 7.94 -20.22 3.13
C LEU A 174 7.20 -20.49 1.81
N GLU A 175 7.07 -21.75 1.42
CA GLU A 175 6.45 -22.10 0.13
C GLU A 175 4.97 -21.66 0.04
N PRO A 176 4.11 -21.88 1.07
CA PRO A 176 2.77 -21.31 1.08
C PRO A 176 2.74 -19.76 0.98
N LEU A 177 3.66 -19.07 1.65
CA LEU A 177 3.76 -17.61 1.58
C LEU A 177 4.18 -17.12 0.19
N GLU A 178 5.16 -17.77 -0.43
CA GLU A 178 5.61 -17.46 -1.78
C GLU A 178 4.47 -17.63 -2.78
N ARG A 179 3.75 -18.76 -2.72
CA ARG A 179 2.56 -18.98 -3.56
C ARG A 179 1.51 -17.90 -3.34
N TRP A 180 1.15 -17.64 -2.08
CA TRP A 180 0.16 -16.62 -1.75
C TRP A 180 0.57 -15.24 -2.25
N SER A 181 1.85 -14.88 -2.14
CA SER A 181 2.38 -13.61 -2.62
C SER A 181 2.16 -13.36 -4.11
N GLN A 182 2.10 -14.41 -4.94
CA GLN A 182 1.88 -14.26 -6.38
C GLN A 182 0.47 -13.76 -6.72
N ASP A 183 -0.50 -14.05 -5.86
CA ASP A 183 -1.88 -13.57 -5.99
C ASP A 183 -2.04 -12.10 -5.58
N PHE A 184 -1.12 -11.57 -4.77
CA PHE A 184 -1.09 -10.14 -4.46
C PHE A 184 -0.64 -9.36 -5.69
N PHE A 185 -1.33 -8.26 -5.99
CA PHE A 185 -1.00 -7.43 -7.15
C PHE A 185 -1.00 -8.28 -8.45
N LYS A 186 -2.14 -8.96 -8.68
CA LYS A 186 -2.34 -9.86 -9.82
C LYS A 186 -2.19 -9.11 -11.15
N ASN A 187 -1.60 -9.76 -12.14
CA ASN A 187 -1.26 -9.18 -13.45
C ASN A 187 -0.32 -7.96 -13.36
N ASP A 188 0.41 -7.84 -12.25
CA ASP A 188 1.30 -6.73 -11.96
C ASP A 188 0.63 -5.36 -12.04
N GLU A 189 -0.64 -5.32 -11.62
CA GLU A 189 -1.47 -4.12 -11.61
C GLU A 189 -2.36 -4.04 -10.37
N LEU A 190 -2.67 -2.81 -9.95
CA LEU A 190 -3.72 -2.51 -8.98
C LEU A 190 -4.42 -1.20 -9.30
N THR A 191 -5.75 -1.21 -9.21
CA THR A 191 -6.54 0.03 -9.19
C THR A 191 -7.00 0.33 -7.76
N GLY A 192 -6.85 1.58 -7.33
CA GLY A 192 -7.19 2.02 -5.99
C GLY A 192 -7.46 3.52 -5.91
N TYR A 193 -7.84 3.99 -4.73
CA TYR A 193 -7.93 5.41 -4.43
C TYR A 193 -6.70 5.86 -3.66
N HIS A 194 -6.05 6.92 -4.11
CA HIS A 194 -5.01 7.62 -3.35
C HIS A 194 -5.59 8.89 -2.72
N VAL A 195 -5.29 9.08 -1.44
CA VAL A 195 -5.74 10.23 -0.66
C VAL A 195 -4.54 11.09 -0.29
N SER A 196 -4.57 12.35 -0.69
CA SER A 196 -3.60 13.38 -0.31
C SER A 196 -4.28 14.44 0.54
N THR A 197 -3.50 15.23 1.28
CA THR A 197 -4.02 16.40 1.98
C THR A 197 -3.78 17.67 1.19
N LEU A 198 -4.77 18.56 1.17
CA LEU A 198 -4.67 19.92 0.67
C LEU A 198 -4.74 20.87 1.86
N HIS A 199 -3.79 21.78 1.97
CA HIS A 199 -3.81 22.78 3.04
C HIS A 199 -4.70 23.95 2.61
N VAL A 200 -5.65 24.31 3.48
CA VAL A 200 -6.56 25.45 3.35
C VAL A 200 -6.56 26.23 4.67
N GLY A 201 -7.12 27.44 4.70
CA GLY A 201 -7.29 28.22 5.93
C GLY A 201 -6.38 29.43 6.11
N SER A 202 -5.36 29.60 5.26
CA SER A 202 -4.69 30.89 5.07
C SER A 202 -4.55 31.19 3.57
N GLY A 203 -4.51 32.46 3.21
CA GLY A 203 -4.35 32.87 1.81
C GLY A 203 -5.60 32.66 0.94
N TYR A 204 -6.80 32.89 1.49
CA TYR A 204 -8.02 32.97 0.70
C TYR A 204 -7.93 34.15 -0.27
N ASP A 205 -8.17 33.89 -1.56
CA ASP A 205 -8.22 34.88 -2.62
C ASP A 205 -9.66 35.40 -2.71
N PHE A 206 -9.92 36.58 -2.13
CA PHE A 206 -11.25 37.18 -2.09
C PHE A 206 -11.74 37.62 -3.48
N ASP A 207 -10.84 38.01 -4.36
CA ASP A 207 -11.16 38.45 -5.73
C ASP A 207 -11.59 37.24 -6.58
N LYS A 208 -10.88 36.12 -6.45
CA LYS A 208 -11.19 34.88 -7.18
C LYS A 208 -12.18 33.97 -6.45
N LYS A 209 -12.46 34.23 -5.18
CA LYS A 209 -13.33 33.47 -4.29
C LYS A 209 -12.88 32.00 -4.15
N GLY A 210 -11.72 31.78 -3.52
CA GLY A 210 -11.18 30.44 -3.31
C GLY A 210 -9.74 30.40 -2.82
N TYR A 211 -9.10 29.22 -2.93
CA TYR A 211 -7.73 28.98 -2.48
C TYR A 211 -6.84 28.49 -3.62
N TRP A 212 -5.58 28.93 -3.67
CA TRP A 212 -4.54 28.29 -4.46
C TRP A 212 -3.92 27.14 -3.65
N VAL A 213 -4.21 25.90 -4.04
CA VAL A 213 -3.73 24.71 -3.35
C VAL A 213 -2.64 24.02 -4.15
N GLN A 214 -1.69 23.39 -3.45
CA GLN A 214 -0.60 22.64 -4.06
C GLN A 214 -0.77 21.14 -3.85
N HIS A 215 -0.52 20.37 -4.90
CA HIS A 215 -0.51 18.91 -4.88
C HIS A 215 0.73 18.34 -5.55
N HIS A 216 1.31 17.29 -4.98
CA HIS A 216 2.51 16.64 -5.53
C HIS A 216 2.14 15.40 -6.36
N PHE A 217 2.87 15.17 -7.46
CA PHE A 217 2.74 13.96 -8.24
C PHE A 217 3.35 12.74 -7.54
N SER A 218 4.30 12.93 -6.63
CA SER A 218 4.79 11.83 -5.79
C SER A 218 3.68 11.35 -4.86
N LEU A 219 3.33 10.07 -4.93
CA LEU A 219 2.35 9.48 -4.03
C LEU A 219 3.00 9.20 -2.66
N ASN A 220 2.45 9.80 -1.61
CA ASN A 220 2.81 9.43 -0.24
C ASN A 220 2.13 8.11 0.15
N ASN A 221 2.77 7.34 1.04
CA ASN A 221 2.19 6.20 1.76
C ASN A 221 1.41 5.19 0.90
N ILE A 222 1.87 4.89 -0.33
CA ILE A 222 1.42 3.71 -1.08
C ILE A 222 2.03 2.45 -0.47
N PHE A 223 3.33 2.52 -0.16
CA PHE A 223 4.07 1.47 0.51
C PHE A 223 4.84 2.08 1.70
N PRO A 224 4.85 1.44 2.88
CA PRO A 224 5.68 1.88 4.00
C PRO A 224 7.16 1.85 3.64
N LEU A 225 7.86 2.98 3.85
CA LEU A 225 9.24 3.21 3.38
C LEU A 225 10.29 2.20 3.90
N LYS A 226 10.04 1.55 5.05
CA LYS A 226 11.04 0.71 5.73
C LYS A 226 10.73 -0.79 5.66
N GLN A 227 9.59 -1.19 5.09
CA GLN A 227 9.10 -2.55 5.19
C GLN A 227 8.66 -3.11 3.83
N GLY A 228 9.12 -4.32 3.52
CA GLY A 228 8.83 -4.95 2.23
C GLY A 228 9.88 -4.70 1.15
N GLY A 229 11.09 -4.24 1.50
CA GLY A 229 12.06 -3.72 0.52
C GLY A 229 11.70 -2.33 0.01
N MET A 230 12.65 -1.68 -0.69
CA MET A 230 12.43 -0.34 -1.23
C MET A 230 11.46 -0.40 -2.41
N LYS A 231 10.41 0.41 -2.38
CA LYS A 231 9.44 0.52 -3.48
C LYS A 231 9.35 1.96 -3.94
N ARG A 232 9.36 2.17 -5.26
CA ARG A 232 9.20 3.48 -5.89
C ARG A 232 7.92 3.50 -6.69
N VAL A 233 7.18 4.60 -6.60
CA VAL A 233 5.95 4.82 -7.39
C VAL A 233 6.10 6.13 -8.14
N ASP A 234 6.32 6.01 -9.45
CA ASP A 234 6.58 7.14 -10.34
C ASP A 234 5.31 7.48 -11.14
N PHE A 235 5.06 8.76 -11.37
CA PHE A 235 3.94 9.18 -12.22
C PHE A 235 4.31 9.00 -13.68
N GLU A 236 3.52 8.21 -14.42
CA GLU A 236 3.68 7.98 -15.84
C GLU A 236 2.36 8.33 -16.56
N PRO A 237 2.31 9.45 -17.29
CA PRO A 237 1.08 9.89 -17.94
C PRO A 237 0.73 8.92 -19.08
N VAL A 238 -0.50 8.40 -19.08
CA VAL A 238 -1.01 7.56 -20.17
C VAL A 238 -2.06 8.29 -21.00
N ALA A 239 -2.64 9.36 -20.46
CA ALA A 239 -3.61 10.19 -21.15
C ALA A 239 -3.05 11.58 -21.51
N ALA A 240 -3.63 12.19 -22.54
CA ALA A 240 -3.23 13.51 -23.02
C ALA A 240 -3.32 14.59 -21.93
N TYR A 241 -4.38 14.56 -21.10
CA TYR A 241 -4.55 15.53 -20.01
C TYR A 241 -3.45 15.43 -18.94
N GLU A 242 -2.92 14.23 -18.69
CA GLU A 242 -1.83 14.02 -17.74
C GLU A 242 -0.51 14.57 -18.26
N SER A 243 -0.28 14.42 -19.56
CA SER A 243 0.88 15.00 -20.25
C SER A 243 0.83 16.53 -20.19
N GLU A 244 -0.35 17.13 -20.37
CA GLU A 244 -0.54 18.57 -20.22
C GLU A 244 -0.34 19.05 -18.79
N LEU A 245 -0.80 18.29 -17.78
CA LEU A 245 -0.57 18.60 -16.37
C LEU A 245 0.92 18.63 -16.04
N LEU A 246 1.73 17.71 -16.58
CA LEU A 246 3.18 17.70 -16.37
C LEU A 246 3.89 18.91 -16.97
N LYS A 247 3.47 19.35 -18.17
CA LYS A 247 4.04 20.54 -18.82
C LYS A 247 3.80 21.80 -18.01
N LYS A 248 2.65 21.87 -17.34
CA LYS A 248 2.22 23.02 -16.52
C LYS A 248 2.61 22.89 -15.05
N GLY A 249 3.27 21.80 -14.66
CA GLY A 249 3.69 21.55 -13.28
C GLY A 249 4.92 22.36 -12.86
N ILE A 250 4.98 22.74 -11.59
CA ILE A 250 6.13 23.41 -10.99
C ILE A 250 7.23 22.37 -10.76
N GLY A 251 8.39 22.60 -11.39
CA GLY A 251 9.55 21.71 -11.27
C GLY A 251 9.28 20.25 -11.68
N LYS A 252 8.23 19.99 -12.48
CA LYS A 252 7.74 18.64 -12.86
C LYS A 252 7.36 17.73 -11.68
N LYS A 253 7.15 18.28 -10.47
CA LYS A 253 6.91 17.48 -9.25
C LYS A 253 5.60 17.81 -8.55
N SER A 254 5.04 18.99 -8.80
CA SER A 254 3.77 19.42 -8.22
C SER A 254 2.98 20.28 -9.19
N ILE A 255 1.69 20.40 -8.90
CA ILE A 255 0.78 21.36 -9.53
C ILE A 255 0.22 22.29 -8.46
N GLN A 256 0.00 23.54 -8.82
CA GLN A 256 -0.84 24.45 -8.07
C GLN A 256 -2.10 24.70 -8.86
N PHE A 257 -3.26 24.52 -8.23
CA PHE A 257 -4.55 24.72 -8.87
C PHE A 257 -5.49 25.49 -7.95
N PHE A 258 -6.45 26.15 -8.56
CA PHE A 258 -7.45 26.94 -7.85
C PHE A 258 -8.59 26.05 -7.36
N LEU A 259 -8.84 26.08 -6.07
CA LEU A 259 -9.98 25.48 -5.42
C LEU A 259 -11.01 26.58 -5.15
N LYS A 260 -12.04 26.66 -5.99
CA LYS A 260 -13.15 27.60 -5.79
C LYS A 260 -13.90 27.24 -4.51
N MET A 261 -14.16 28.25 -3.68
CA MET A 261 -14.86 28.14 -2.40
C MET A 261 -15.41 29.51 -2.05
N ASP A 262 -16.69 29.62 -1.70
CA ASP A 262 -17.23 30.92 -1.32
C ASP A 262 -16.70 31.40 0.05
N GLY A 263 -16.89 32.68 0.34
CA GLY A 263 -16.37 33.28 1.56
C GLY A 263 -17.02 32.73 2.83
N GLN A 264 -18.28 32.29 2.76
CA GLN A 264 -19.00 31.75 3.92
C GLN A 264 -18.47 30.36 4.28
N ASP A 265 -18.23 29.50 3.29
CA ASP A 265 -17.59 28.20 3.45
C ASP A 265 -16.15 28.37 3.96
N ALA A 266 -15.39 29.31 3.39
CA ALA A 266 -14.03 29.59 3.83
C ALA A 266 -13.99 30.07 5.30
N GLU A 267 -14.90 30.95 5.70
CA GLU A 267 -15.04 31.41 7.09
C GLU A 267 -15.47 30.27 8.02
N ARG A 268 -16.38 29.39 7.57
CA ARG A 268 -16.77 28.17 8.31
C ARG A 268 -15.56 27.29 8.59
N LEU A 269 -14.77 26.98 7.57
CA LEU A 269 -13.57 26.13 7.74
C LEU A 269 -12.62 26.72 8.78
N VAL A 270 -12.38 28.04 8.75
CA VAL A 270 -11.52 28.71 9.74
C VAL A 270 -12.12 28.64 11.14
N LYS A 271 -13.41 28.94 11.31
CA LYS A 271 -14.12 28.87 12.61
C LYS A 271 -14.11 27.45 13.19
N GLU A 272 -14.28 26.45 12.34
CA GLU A 272 -14.21 25.05 12.69
C GLU A 272 -12.78 24.52 12.81
N GLY A 273 -11.74 25.35 12.61
CA GLY A 273 -10.33 24.95 12.70
C GLY A 273 -9.92 23.91 11.66
N ILE A 274 -10.66 23.81 10.55
CA ILE A 274 -10.37 22.93 9.41
C ILE A 274 -9.39 23.66 8.50
N ASN A 275 -8.13 23.22 8.52
CA ASN A 275 -7.07 23.73 7.65
C ASN A 275 -6.56 22.69 6.65
N ARG A 276 -7.24 21.54 6.56
CA ARG A 276 -6.88 20.42 5.70
C ARG A 276 -8.14 19.84 5.06
N LEU A 277 -8.10 19.69 3.75
CA LEU A 277 -9.05 18.91 2.96
C LEU A 277 -8.36 17.65 2.43
N TYR A 278 -9.14 16.69 1.97
CA TYR A 278 -8.67 15.39 1.50
C TYR A 278 -8.95 15.25 0.01
N LEU A 279 -7.90 15.28 -0.79
CA LEU A 279 -7.95 15.07 -2.23
C LEU A 279 -7.86 13.58 -2.54
N VAL A 280 -8.92 13.05 -3.12
CA VAL A 280 -9.06 11.65 -3.51
C VAL A 280 -8.96 11.54 -5.02
N LYS A 281 -8.03 10.71 -5.50
CA LYS A 281 -7.84 10.40 -6.91
C LYS A 281 -7.90 8.89 -7.14
N LYS A 282 -8.63 8.46 -8.16
CA LYS A 282 -8.61 7.06 -8.60
C LYS A 282 -7.36 6.83 -9.44
N ILE A 283 -6.50 5.92 -9.02
CA ILE A 283 -5.22 5.61 -9.68
C ILE A 283 -5.19 4.17 -10.17
N ARG A 284 -4.47 3.96 -11.26
CA ARG A 284 -4.04 2.64 -11.74
C ARG A 284 -2.53 2.58 -11.58
N MET A 285 -2.03 1.60 -10.83
CA MET A 285 -0.62 1.36 -10.58
C MET A 285 -0.21 0.06 -11.27
N VAL A 286 0.92 0.06 -11.97
CA VAL A 286 1.44 -1.07 -12.74
C VAL A 286 2.92 -1.24 -12.42
N HIS A 287 3.42 -2.47 -12.36
CA HIS A 287 4.86 -2.70 -12.27
C HIS A 287 5.57 -2.15 -13.50
N SER A 288 6.70 -1.47 -13.30
CA SER A 288 7.43 -0.81 -14.41
C SER A 288 8.15 -1.79 -15.35
N GLY A 289 8.23 -3.07 -15.01
CA GLY A 289 9.01 -4.07 -15.76
C GLY A 289 10.52 -3.90 -15.66
N LYS A 290 11.01 -2.92 -14.88
CA LYS A 290 12.46 -2.72 -14.67
C LYS A 290 13.03 -3.92 -13.91
N PRO A 291 14.06 -4.60 -14.44
CA PRO A 291 14.65 -5.74 -13.77
C PRO A 291 15.38 -5.30 -12.50
N MET A 292 15.39 -6.18 -11.49
CA MET A 292 16.25 -6.06 -10.32
C MET A 292 17.50 -6.90 -10.53
N SER A 293 18.66 -6.38 -10.14
CA SER A 293 19.94 -7.11 -10.18
C SER A 293 20.22 -7.89 -8.88
N GLN A 294 19.61 -7.45 -7.79
CA GLN A 294 19.72 -8.03 -6.45
C GLN A 294 18.42 -7.75 -5.67
N PRO A 295 18.07 -8.55 -4.64
CA PRO A 295 16.80 -8.43 -3.95
C PRO A 295 16.65 -7.15 -3.11
N SER A 296 17.74 -6.43 -2.86
CA SER A 296 17.75 -5.11 -2.22
C SER A 296 17.47 -3.95 -3.18
N ASP A 297 17.45 -4.20 -4.49
CA ASP A 297 17.13 -3.17 -5.47
C ASP A 297 15.66 -2.72 -5.34
N PRO A 298 15.33 -1.49 -5.77
CA PRO A 298 13.99 -0.97 -5.60
C PRO A 298 13.01 -1.59 -6.60
N VAL A 299 11.89 -2.11 -6.12
CA VAL A 299 10.77 -2.47 -6.98
C VAL A 299 10.10 -1.19 -7.45
N THR A 300 10.05 -0.98 -8.77
CA THR A 300 9.53 0.27 -9.34
C THR A 300 8.17 0.03 -9.97
N PHE A 301 7.21 0.88 -9.60
CA PHE A 301 5.86 0.93 -10.13
C PHE A 301 5.63 2.28 -10.81
N ASN A 302 4.80 2.26 -11.84
CA ASN A 302 4.29 3.45 -12.48
C ASN A 302 2.83 3.62 -12.10
N TYR A 303 2.35 4.86 -11.98
CA TYR A 303 0.93 5.12 -11.80
C TYR A 303 0.43 6.16 -12.79
N ALA A 304 -0.85 6.02 -13.14
CA ALA A 304 -1.64 7.00 -13.86
C ALA A 304 -3.00 7.20 -13.19
N HIS A 305 -3.70 8.25 -13.56
CA HIS A 305 -5.07 8.48 -13.12
C HIS A 305 -6.03 7.56 -13.89
N ALA A 306 -6.77 6.73 -13.16
CA ALA A 306 -7.81 5.87 -13.73
C ALA A 306 -9.12 6.64 -13.97
N SER A 307 -9.22 7.87 -13.47
CA SER A 307 -10.33 8.79 -13.72
C SER A 307 -9.79 10.22 -13.80
N LYS A 308 -10.45 11.05 -14.60
CA LYS A 308 -10.20 12.50 -14.66
C LYS A 308 -10.73 13.23 -13.43
N GLU A 309 -11.54 12.57 -12.61
CA GLU A 309 -12.17 13.18 -11.44
C GLU A 309 -11.24 13.20 -10.23
N LEU A 310 -11.19 14.37 -9.60
CA LEU A 310 -10.59 14.61 -8.30
C LEU A 310 -11.72 14.91 -7.31
N GLN A 311 -11.90 14.08 -6.29
CA GLN A 311 -12.90 14.31 -5.25
C GLN A 311 -12.24 14.95 -4.04
N ILE A 312 -12.83 16.01 -3.50
CA ILE A 312 -12.30 16.72 -2.33
C ILE A 312 -13.29 16.54 -1.20
N TYR A 313 -12.80 16.04 -0.07
CA TYR A 313 -13.57 15.78 1.14
C TYR A 313 -13.10 16.68 2.30
N GLU A 314 -14.00 16.98 3.22
CA GLU A 314 -13.70 17.77 4.42
C GLU A 314 -13.12 16.92 5.57
N ASP A 315 -13.31 15.60 5.53
CA ASP A 315 -12.97 14.68 6.61
C ASP A 315 -12.08 13.50 6.17
N GLU A 316 -11.25 12.99 7.08
CA GLU A 316 -10.36 11.85 6.79
C GLU A 316 -11.12 10.55 6.51
N SER A 317 -12.36 10.42 6.96
CA SER A 317 -13.21 9.25 6.66
C SER A 317 -13.82 9.28 5.26
N LEU A 318 -13.67 10.38 4.51
CA LEU A 318 -14.21 10.57 3.16
C LEU A 318 -15.75 10.48 3.10
N THR A 319 -16.42 11.03 4.11
CA THR A 319 -17.89 10.99 4.25
C THR A 319 -18.56 12.32 3.84
N LYS A 320 -17.84 13.43 3.92
CA LYS A 320 -18.31 14.79 3.60
C LYS A 320 -17.64 15.28 2.32
N LEU A 321 -18.23 14.95 1.17
CA LEU A 321 -17.76 15.45 -0.12
C LEU A 321 -17.99 16.96 -0.20
N PHE A 322 -16.92 17.73 -0.38
CA PHE A 322 -16.97 19.17 -0.60
C PHE A 322 -17.21 19.49 -2.08
N THR A 323 -16.38 18.95 -2.98
CA THR A 323 -16.52 19.20 -4.43
C THR A 323 -15.85 18.11 -5.26
N THR A 324 -16.15 18.09 -6.55
CA THR A 324 -15.45 17.28 -7.55
C THR A 324 -14.88 18.18 -8.63
N LEU A 325 -13.59 18.03 -8.90
CA LEU A 325 -12.88 18.74 -9.97
C LEU A 325 -12.55 17.77 -11.11
N SER A 326 -12.43 18.30 -12.32
CA SER A 326 -11.93 17.55 -13.48
C SER A 326 -10.50 17.97 -13.79
N LEU A 327 -9.61 16.99 -13.96
CA LEU A 327 -8.23 17.17 -14.39
C LEU A 327 -8.11 17.87 -15.75
N ASP A 328 -9.13 17.75 -16.63
CA ASP A 328 -9.15 18.43 -17.93
C ASP A 328 -9.28 19.96 -17.79
N ASN A 329 -9.99 20.42 -16.76
CA ASN A 329 -10.42 21.81 -16.60
C ASN A 329 -9.88 22.44 -15.31
N LEU A 330 -8.78 21.91 -14.77
CA LEU A 330 -8.12 22.51 -13.62
C LEU A 330 -7.62 23.92 -13.97
N VAL A 331 -8.04 24.90 -13.19
CA VAL A 331 -7.49 26.26 -13.25
C VAL A 331 -6.13 26.22 -12.56
N LEU A 332 -5.06 26.15 -13.35
CA LEU A 332 -3.69 26.04 -12.84
C LEU A 332 -3.09 27.41 -12.59
N LYS A 333 -2.24 27.50 -11.56
CA LYS A 333 -1.43 28.68 -11.34
C LYS A 333 -0.28 28.65 -12.34
N THR A 334 -0.29 29.56 -13.31
CA THR A 334 0.85 29.72 -14.22
C THR A 334 2.03 30.33 -13.46
N PRO A 335 3.27 29.89 -13.73
CA PRO A 335 4.48 30.46 -13.14
C PRO A 335 4.61 31.97 -13.37
#